data_AF-A0A957WBR9-F1
#
_entry.id   AF-A0A957WBR9-F1
#
_cell.length_a   1.000
_cell.length_b   1.000
_cell.length_c   1.000
_cell.angle_alpha   90.00
_cell.angle_beta   90.00
_cell.angle_gamma   90.00
#
_symmetry.space_group_name_H-M   'P 1'
#
loop_
_entity.id
_entity.type
_entity.pdbx_description
1 polymer ?
#
loop_
_entity_poly.entity_id
_entity_poly.type
_entity_poly.pdbx_seq_one_letter_code
_entity_poly.pdbx_strand_id
1 'polypeptide(L)'
;MLRPFHWDETAAQLSRLHQLHSGQVVRLDMTEQAGAVQIEIEAAQPLTPTETAEIRQAVRRMLRLDEDLTEFHTFYRQLDGWQLKLEPGGGRLLRCATLFEDIVYTLCTTNINWSGTIRMVDRLVTALGRPLPGDSDGLAFPSPADIAATTPEFLKQETGLGYRSPYVWELATAVAEDRLDLTGFEDPDKPTQQVLAELNHLKGVGPYAAATILMILGRYEHLAIDSEMRSFVSNKYFGGERVTNGQIQNIYAPWGRWQYLAYWFDMPLE
;
A
#
# COMPACT_ATOMS: atom_id res chain seq x y z
N MET A 1 11.91 1.72 0.50
CA MET A 1 10.65 1.32 -0.20
C MET A 1 10.62 -0.20 -0.38
N LEU A 2 9.47 -0.76 -0.73
CA LEU A 2 9.33 -2.19 -1.05
C LEU A 2 9.41 -2.40 -2.58
N ARG A 3 10.10 -3.45 -3.02
CA ARG A 3 10.18 -3.83 -4.45
C ARG A 3 8.80 -4.22 -4.99
N PRO A 4 8.41 -3.75 -6.18
CA PRO A 4 9.30 -3.32 -7.26
C PRO A 4 9.49 -1.80 -7.37
N PHE A 5 9.04 -1.01 -6.39
CA PHE A 5 9.27 0.43 -6.42
C PHE A 5 10.74 0.78 -6.14
N HIS A 6 11.21 1.78 -6.85
CA HIS A 6 12.47 2.46 -6.64
C HIS A 6 12.26 3.98 -6.67
N TRP A 7 12.94 4.71 -5.80
CA TRP A 7 12.93 6.17 -5.79
C TRP A 7 14.36 6.66 -6.02
N ASP A 8 14.55 7.41 -7.10
CA ASP A 8 15.78 8.15 -7.35
C ASP A 8 15.60 9.59 -6.85
N GLU A 9 16.29 9.92 -5.75
CA GLU A 9 16.24 11.25 -5.14
C GLU A 9 16.87 12.34 -6.02
N THR A 10 17.89 12.00 -6.81
CA THR A 10 18.58 12.97 -7.67
C THR A 10 17.74 13.32 -8.89
N ALA A 11 17.09 12.31 -9.48
CA ALA A 11 16.20 12.49 -10.62
C ALA A 11 14.77 12.90 -10.22
N ALA A 12 14.44 12.86 -8.91
CA ALA A 12 13.08 12.99 -8.39
C ALA A 12 12.09 12.08 -9.15
N GLN A 13 12.50 10.82 -9.34
CA GLN A 13 11.81 9.86 -10.18
C GLN A 13 11.37 8.65 -9.37
N LEU A 14 10.09 8.29 -9.50
CA LEU A 14 9.56 7.02 -9.01
C LEU A 14 9.55 6.03 -10.16
N SER A 15 10.18 4.87 -10.00
CA SER A 15 10.18 3.83 -11.00
C SER A 15 9.69 2.49 -10.46
N ARG A 16 9.13 1.66 -11.34
CA ARG A 16 8.83 0.25 -11.05
C ARG A 16 8.75 -0.60 -12.30
N LEU A 17 8.99 -1.89 -12.15
CA LEU A 17 8.47 -2.89 -13.09
C LEU A 17 7.02 -3.25 -12.73
N HIS A 18 6.20 -3.39 -13.77
CA HIS A 18 4.78 -3.71 -13.66
C HIS A 18 4.39 -4.78 -14.67
N GLN A 19 3.79 -5.87 -14.17
CA GLN A 19 3.24 -6.93 -15.01
C GLN A 19 1.78 -6.60 -15.32
N LEU A 20 1.48 -6.47 -16.61
CA LEU A 20 0.14 -6.19 -17.12
C LEU A 20 -0.72 -7.46 -17.12
N HIS A 21 -2.04 -7.31 -17.24
CA HIS A 21 -2.97 -8.44 -17.37
C HIS A 21 -2.68 -9.31 -18.59
N SER A 22 -2.09 -8.75 -19.65
CA SER A 22 -1.62 -9.50 -20.83
C SER A 22 -0.44 -10.43 -20.53
N GLY A 23 0.19 -10.28 -19.36
CA GLY A 23 1.43 -10.97 -18.97
C GLY A 23 2.70 -10.25 -19.42
N GLN A 24 2.59 -9.19 -20.22
CA GLN A 24 3.71 -8.33 -20.59
C GLN A 24 4.20 -7.55 -19.37
N VAL A 25 5.52 -7.50 -19.17
CA VAL A 25 6.16 -6.67 -18.15
C VAL A 25 6.64 -5.39 -18.81
N VAL A 26 6.43 -4.26 -18.13
CA VAL A 26 6.86 -2.93 -18.54
C VAL A 26 7.61 -2.24 -17.41
N ARG A 27 8.56 -1.36 -17.74
CA ARG A 27 9.12 -0.39 -16.81
C ARG A 27 8.32 0.90 -16.89
N LEU A 28 7.95 1.45 -15.74
CA LEU A 28 7.27 2.72 -15.61
C LEU A 28 8.18 3.67 -14.85
N ASP A 29 8.62 4.73 -15.53
CA ASP A 29 9.39 5.82 -14.93
C ASP A 29 8.50 7.06 -14.83
N MET A 30 8.21 7.48 -13.61
CA MET A 30 7.23 8.53 -13.30
C MET A 30 7.94 9.75 -12.72
N THR A 31 7.72 10.91 -13.35
CA THR A 31 8.24 12.21 -12.91
C THR A 31 7.15 13.26 -12.90
N GLU A 32 7.29 14.29 -12.05
CA GLU A 32 6.42 15.46 -12.07
C GLU A 32 6.91 16.45 -13.14
N GLN A 33 5.99 16.90 -13.99
CA GLN A 33 6.27 17.90 -15.01
C GLN A 33 5.08 18.85 -15.14
N ALA A 34 5.29 20.11 -14.75
CA ALA A 34 4.31 21.20 -14.90
C ALA A 34 2.92 20.88 -14.31
N GLY A 35 2.87 20.26 -13.13
CA GLY A 35 1.61 19.89 -12.46
C GLY A 35 0.93 18.64 -13.02
N ALA A 36 1.61 17.89 -13.88
CA ALA A 36 1.18 16.58 -14.37
C ALA A 36 2.23 15.51 -14.06
N VAL A 37 1.83 14.25 -14.10
CA VAL A 37 2.75 13.11 -14.02
C VAL A 37 3.07 12.66 -15.45
N GLN A 38 4.34 12.78 -15.84
CA GLN A 38 4.85 12.17 -17.06
C GLN A 38 5.20 10.70 -16.76
N ILE A 39 4.84 9.80 -17.67
CA ILE A 39 5.14 8.38 -17.56
C ILE A 39 5.95 7.99 -18.80
N GLU A 40 7.22 7.67 -18.60
CA GLU A 40 8.04 7.02 -19.63
C GLU A 40 7.90 5.50 -19.46
N ILE A 41 7.71 4.81 -20.59
CA ILE A 41 7.40 3.37 -20.58
C ILE A 41 8.41 2.63 -21.44
N GLU A 42 9.12 1.69 -20.83
CA GLU A 42 9.92 0.69 -21.53
C GLU A 42 9.13 -0.62 -21.62
N ALA A 43 8.93 -1.12 -22.84
CA ALA A 43 8.18 -2.33 -23.10
C ALA A 43 8.87 -3.16 -24.19
N ALA A 44 8.84 -4.49 -24.05
CA ALA A 44 9.41 -5.40 -25.05
C ALA A 44 8.58 -5.46 -26.34
N GLN A 45 7.29 -5.15 -26.27
CA GLN A 45 6.38 -5.10 -27.41
C GLN A 45 5.59 -3.78 -27.42
N PRO A 46 5.10 -3.33 -28.58
CA PRO A 46 4.23 -2.15 -28.64
C PRO A 46 2.97 -2.33 -27.76
N LEU A 47 2.64 -1.30 -27.01
CA LEU A 47 1.47 -1.31 -26.13
C LEU A 47 0.18 -1.20 -26.93
N THR A 48 -0.79 -2.03 -26.56
CA THR A 48 -2.17 -1.88 -27.02
C THR A 48 -2.88 -0.71 -26.31
N PRO A 49 -4.01 -0.21 -26.84
CA PRO A 49 -4.82 0.81 -26.16
C PRO A 49 -5.30 0.35 -24.78
N THR A 50 -5.63 -0.94 -24.61
CA THR A 50 -6.06 -1.52 -23.32
C THR A 50 -4.92 -1.49 -22.30
N GLU A 51 -3.72 -1.93 -22.67
CA GLU A 51 -2.55 -1.89 -21.80
C GLU A 51 -2.16 -0.46 -21.42
N THR A 52 -2.29 0.48 -22.36
CA THR A 52 -2.05 1.90 -22.08
C THR A 52 -3.06 2.46 -21.06
N ALA A 53 -4.33 2.06 -21.15
CA ALA A 53 -5.35 2.45 -20.18
C ALA A 53 -5.10 1.83 -18.79
N GLU A 54 -4.71 0.56 -18.76
CA GLU A 54 -4.32 -0.16 -17.54
C GLU A 54 -3.16 0.53 -16.83
N ILE A 55 -2.09 0.88 -17.54
CA ILE A 55 -0.94 1.61 -16.99
C ILE A 55 -1.38 2.94 -16.39
N ARG A 56 -2.23 3.69 -17.10
CA ARG A 56 -2.74 4.98 -16.61
C ARG A 56 -3.56 4.80 -15.33
N GLN A 57 -4.37 3.76 -15.23
CA GLN A 57 -5.15 3.44 -14.03
C GLN A 57 -4.23 3.05 -12.87
N ALA A 58 -3.23 2.21 -13.12
CA ALA A 58 -2.24 1.81 -12.12
C ALA A 58 -1.47 3.03 -11.58
N VAL A 59 -0.99 3.93 -12.45
CA VAL A 59 -0.27 5.15 -12.01
C VAL A 59 -1.19 6.11 -11.26
N ARG A 60 -2.42 6.32 -11.75
CA ARG A 60 -3.43 7.12 -11.05
C ARG A 60 -3.68 6.58 -9.63
N ARG A 61 -3.80 5.26 -9.49
CA ARG A 61 -3.95 4.58 -8.20
C ARG A 61 -2.74 4.80 -7.30
N MET A 62 -1.54 4.46 -7.78
CA MET A 62 -0.31 4.50 -6.98
C MET A 62 -0.11 5.88 -6.37
N LEU A 63 -0.27 6.92 -7.18
CA LEU A 63 -0.08 8.31 -6.78
C LEU A 63 -1.33 8.99 -6.24
N ARG A 64 -2.48 8.29 -6.20
CA ARG A 64 -3.78 8.77 -5.72
C ARG A 64 -4.23 10.08 -6.38
N LEU A 65 -4.05 10.17 -7.70
CA LEU A 65 -4.31 11.39 -8.48
C LEU A 65 -5.81 11.73 -8.58
N ASP A 66 -6.68 10.83 -8.15
CA ASP A 66 -8.13 10.97 -8.07
C ASP A 66 -8.64 11.32 -6.67
N GLU A 67 -7.76 11.35 -5.65
CA GLU A 67 -8.15 11.70 -4.30
C GLU A 67 -8.22 13.23 -4.11
N ASP A 68 -9.39 13.70 -3.68
CA ASP A 68 -9.63 15.08 -3.27
C ASP A 68 -9.43 15.25 -1.76
N LEU A 69 -8.37 15.98 -1.39
CA LEU A 69 -8.01 16.29 -0.02
C LEU A 69 -8.44 17.71 0.40
N THR A 70 -9.27 18.39 -0.38
CA THR A 70 -9.75 19.76 -0.09
C THR A 70 -10.44 19.84 1.28
N GLU A 71 -11.27 18.85 1.60
CA GLU A 71 -11.93 18.77 2.90
C GLU A 71 -10.90 18.54 4.03
N PHE A 72 -9.93 17.65 3.84
CA PHE A 72 -8.85 17.43 4.83
C PHE A 72 -8.06 18.71 5.11
N HIS A 73 -7.63 19.44 4.08
CA HIS A 73 -6.91 20.70 4.26
C HIS A 73 -7.78 21.80 4.90
N THR A 74 -9.06 21.88 4.53
CA THR A 74 -9.99 22.84 5.13
C THR A 74 -10.19 22.55 6.61
N PHE A 75 -10.34 21.27 6.94
CA PHE A 75 -10.48 20.79 8.30
C PHE A 75 -9.21 21.04 9.13
N TYR A 76 -8.03 20.74 8.60
CA TYR A 76 -6.75 21.02 9.28
C TYR A 76 -6.58 22.50 9.62
N ARG A 77 -6.92 23.41 8.70
CA ARG A 77 -6.83 24.87 8.93
C ARG A 77 -7.74 25.37 10.06
N GLN A 78 -8.76 24.62 10.45
CA GLN A 78 -9.70 24.98 11.50
C GLN A 78 -9.33 24.36 12.86
N LEU A 79 -8.42 23.37 12.88
CA LEU A 79 -7.99 22.72 14.12
C LEU A 79 -6.77 23.44 14.71
N ASP A 80 -6.99 24.12 15.83
CA ASP A 80 -5.93 24.75 16.61
C ASP A 80 -5.05 23.71 17.33
N GLY A 81 -3.77 24.04 17.50
CA GLY A 81 -2.84 23.26 18.33
C GLY A 81 -2.17 22.06 17.64
N TRP A 82 -2.40 21.85 16.35
CA TRP A 82 -1.74 20.81 15.55
C TRP A 82 -0.70 21.39 14.60
N GLN A 83 0.42 20.70 14.46
CA GLN A 83 1.50 21.03 13.53
C GLN A 83 1.87 19.78 12.74
N LEU A 84 1.06 19.48 11.73
CA LEU A 84 1.34 18.39 10.81
C LEU A 84 2.49 18.76 9.88
N LYS A 85 3.38 17.80 9.62
CA LYS A 85 4.46 17.86 8.62
C LYS A 85 3.89 17.68 7.22
N LEU A 86 3.05 18.62 6.81
CA LEU A 86 2.31 18.57 5.57
C LEU A 86 2.64 19.79 4.71
N GLU A 87 3.26 19.56 3.56
CA GLU A 87 3.47 20.62 2.57
C GLU A 87 2.13 21.11 1.99
N PRO A 88 2.06 22.38 1.51
CA PRO A 88 0.86 22.88 0.83
C PRO A 88 0.44 21.97 -0.34
N GLY A 89 -0.79 21.46 -0.29
CA GLY A 89 -1.33 20.53 -1.29
C GLY A 89 -0.81 19.09 -1.19
N GLY A 90 0.00 18.77 -0.18
CA GLY A 90 0.43 17.41 0.15
C GLY A 90 -0.68 16.60 0.81
N GLY A 91 -0.41 15.33 1.14
CA GLY A 91 -1.36 14.50 1.88
C GLY A 91 -1.62 13.12 1.29
N ARG A 92 -1.28 12.94 0.01
CA ARG A 92 -1.43 11.67 -0.69
C ARG A 92 -0.36 10.68 -0.22
N LEU A 93 -0.81 9.47 0.10
CA LEU A 93 0.05 8.35 0.48
C LEU A 93 0.29 7.45 -0.74
N LEU A 94 1.51 6.97 -0.94
CA LEU A 94 1.79 6.05 -2.05
C LEU A 94 1.07 4.70 -1.84
N ARG A 95 0.37 4.23 -2.87
CA ARG A 95 -0.24 2.88 -2.94
C ARG A 95 0.56 1.98 -3.87
N CYS A 96 0.29 0.68 -3.79
CA CYS A 96 0.72 -0.27 -4.81
C CYS A 96 -0.11 -0.12 -6.10
N ALA A 97 0.33 -0.78 -7.18
CA ALA A 97 -0.37 -0.72 -8.47
C ALA A 97 -1.71 -1.47 -8.43
N THR A 98 -1.87 -2.40 -7.50
CA THR A 98 -3.10 -3.17 -7.29
C THR A 98 -3.42 -3.30 -5.80
N LEU A 99 -4.70 -3.43 -5.46
CA LEU A 99 -5.10 -3.73 -4.08
C LEU A 99 -4.59 -5.10 -3.61
N PHE A 100 -4.41 -6.06 -4.52
CA PHE A 100 -3.80 -7.34 -4.20
C PHE A 100 -2.39 -7.18 -3.63
N GLU A 101 -1.54 -6.42 -4.32
CA GLU A 101 -0.17 -6.11 -3.88
C GLU A 101 -0.18 -5.39 -2.52
N ASP A 102 -1.08 -4.42 -2.33
CA ASP A 102 -1.27 -3.71 -1.05
C ASP A 102 -1.64 -4.67 0.11
N ILE A 103 -2.54 -5.63 -0.10
CA ILE A 103 -2.94 -6.60 0.92
C ILE A 103 -1.78 -7.55 1.23
N VAL A 104 -1.05 -8.04 0.22
CA VAL A 104 0.11 -8.92 0.44
C VAL A 104 1.20 -8.19 1.23
N TYR A 105 1.51 -6.93 0.89
CA TYR A 105 2.42 -6.10 1.67
C TYR A 105 1.93 -5.91 3.11
N THR A 106 0.65 -5.62 3.29
CA THR A 106 0.06 -5.47 4.62
C THR A 106 0.24 -6.74 5.45
N LEU A 107 -0.02 -7.92 4.89
CA LEU A 107 0.24 -9.19 5.57
C LEU A 107 1.72 -9.32 5.95
N CYS A 108 2.64 -8.96 5.05
CA CYS A 108 4.08 -8.94 5.33
C CYS A 108 4.50 -8.00 6.47
N THR A 109 3.73 -6.96 6.81
CA THR A 109 4.06 -6.03 7.91
C THR A 109 3.63 -6.51 9.29
N THR A 110 2.75 -7.52 9.37
CA THR A 110 2.23 -8.00 10.66
C THR A 110 3.34 -8.61 11.52
N ASN A 111 3.40 -8.36 12.83
CA ASN A 111 4.34 -9.01 13.79
C ASN A 111 5.79 -9.12 13.30
N ILE A 112 6.34 -8.06 12.72
CA ILE A 112 7.70 -8.01 12.22
C ILE A 112 8.23 -6.58 12.28
N ASN A 113 9.55 -6.41 12.24
CA ASN A 113 10.15 -5.10 12.01
C ASN A 113 10.26 -4.80 10.51
N TRP A 114 10.47 -3.52 10.17
CA TRP A 114 10.54 -3.06 8.78
C TRP A 114 11.59 -3.77 7.93
N SER A 115 12.79 -4.01 8.49
CA SER A 115 13.85 -4.75 7.78
C SER A 115 13.43 -6.17 7.39
N GLY A 116 12.60 -6.81 8.21
CA GLY A 116 12.03 -8.12 7.94
C GLY A 116 10.99 -8.08 6.85
N THR A 117 10.12 -7.07 6.83
CA THR A 117 9.17 -6.82 5.74
C THR A 117 9.90 -6.68 4.41
N ILE A 118 10.93 -5.82 4.35
CA ILE A 118 11.74 -5.61 3.14
C ILE A 118 12.31 -6.95 2.65
N ARG A 119 12.92 -7.75 3.53
CA ARG A 119 13.49 -9.05 3.15
C ARG A 119 12.44 -10.04 2.65
N MET A 120 11.25 -10.09 3.25
CA MET A 120 10.19 -11.01 2.80
C MET A 120 9.68 -10.63 1.41
N VAL A 121 9.43 -9.34 1.18
CA VAL A 121 8.96 -8.84 -0.12
C VAL A 121 10.05 -9.04 -1.18
N ASP A 122 11.30 -8.73 -0.86
CA ASP A 122 12.43 -8.96 -1.77
C ASP A 122 12.54 -10.42 -2.21
N ARG A 123 12.42 -11.36 -1.26
CA ARG A 123 12.43 -12.79 -1.59
C ARG A 123 11.21 -13.25 -2.37
N LEU A 124 10.02 -12.73 -2.04
CA LEU A 124 8.79 -13.02 -2.80
C LEU A 124 8.93 -12.58 -4.26
N VAL A 125 9.38 -11.35 -4.49
CA VAL A 125 9.63 -10.81 -5.83
C VAL A 125 10.77 -11.56 -6.53
N THR A 126 11.82 -11.96 -5.82
CA THR A 126 12.92 -12.75 -6.40
C THR A 126 12.48 -14.16 -6.81
N ALA A 127 11.62 -14.80 -6.01
CA ALA A 127 11.18 -16.17 -6.28
C ALA A 127 10.14 -16.26 -7.41
N LEU A 128 9.25 -15.26 -7.52
CA LEU A 128 8.05 -15.35 -8.37
C LEU A 128 7.85 -14.16 -9.32
N GLY A 129 8.62 -13.09 -9.18
CA GLY A 129 8.50 -11.91 -10.02
C GLY A 129 8.95 -12.18 -11.46
N ARG A 130 8.31 -11.50 -12.41
CA ARG A 130 8.65 -11.62 -13.84
C ARG A 130 9.60 -10.51 -14.29
N PRO A 131 10.66 -10.83 -15.05
CA PRO A 131 11.57 -9.82 -15.58
C PRO A 131 10.95 -9.11 -16.79
N LEU A 132 11.41 -7.89 -17.05
CA LEU A 132 11.28 -7.26 -18.36
C LEU A 132 12.29 -7.94 -19.31
N PRO A 133 11.88 -8.48 -20.48
CA PRO A 133 12.83 -9.11 -21.40
C PRO A 133 13.96 -8.18 -21.82
N GLY A 134 15.22 -8.59 -21.60
CA GLY A 134 16.41 -7.78 -21.91
C GLY A 134 16.93 -6.92 -20.74
N ASP A 135 16.19 -6.85 -19.65
CA ASP A 135 16.56 -6.19 -18.40
C ASP A 135 17.00 -7.24 -17.37
N SER A 136 18.23 -7.11 -16.85
CA SER A 136 18.77 -8.01 -15.83
C SER A 136 18.48 -7.57 -14.40
N ASP A 137 18.01 -6.35 -14.20
CA ASP A 137 18.18 -5.66 -12.92
C ASP A 137 16.86 -5.55 -12.12
N GLY A 138 15.71 -5.81 -12.75
CA GLY A 138 14.40 -5.70 -12.12
C GLY A 138 13.51 -6.94 -12.27
N LEU A 139 12.62 -7.14 -11.29
CA LEU A 139 11.49 -8.08 -11.39
C LEU A 139 10.21 -7.36 -10.98
N ALA A 140 9.12 -7.57 -11.72
CA ALA A 140 7.80 -7.09 -11.35
C ALA A 140 7.26 -7.87 -10.13
N PHE A 141 6.31 -7.28 -9.42
CA PHE A 141 5.60 -8.01 -8.36
C PHE A 141 4.81 -9.18 -8.98
N PRO A 142 4.82 -10.39 -8.38
CA PRO A 142 4.10 -11.54 -8.92
C PRO A 142 2.58 -11.31 -8.97
N SER A 143 1.94 -11.76 -10.04
CA SER A 143 0.47 -11.73 -10.14
C SER A 143 -0.18 -12.72 -9.15
N PRO A 144 -1.49 -12.60 -8.87
CA PRO A 144 -2.21 -13.62 -8.10
C PRO A 144 -2.04 -15.03 -8.68
N ALA A 145 -2.04 -15.17 -10.01
CA ALA A 145 -1.85 -16.45 -10.67
C ALA A 145 -0.44 -17.03 -10.46
N ASP A 146 0.59 -16.20 -10.46
CA ASP A 146 1.98 -16.64 -10.22
C ASP A 146 2.14 -17.18 -8.78
N ILE A 147 1.50 -16.55 -7.78
CA ILE A 147 1.50 -17.05 -6.40
C ILE A 147 0.61 -18.30 -6.25
N ALA A 148 -0.58 -18.31 -6.85
CA ALA A 148 -1.54 -19.42 -6.75
C ALA A 148 -1.01 -20.72 -7.36
N ALA A 149 -0.13 -20.64 -8.37
CA ALA A 149 0.52 -21.78 -8.99
C ALA A 149 1.55 -22.50 -8.09
N THR A 150 1.83 -21.94 -6.90
CA THR A 150 2.76 -22.52 -5.91
C THR A 150 2.01 -23.22 -4.77
N THR A 151 2.68 -23.49 -3.66
CA THR A 151 2.08 -24.01 -2.42
C THR A 151 2.43 -23.14 -1.21
N PRO A 152 1.64 -23.17 -0.12
CA PRO A 152 2.01 -22.54 1.14
C PRO A 152 3.39 -22.96 1.67
N GLU A 153 3.78 -24.23 1.46
CA GLU A 153 5.08 -24.76 1.85
C GLU A 153 6.21 -24.13 1.04
N PHE A 154 6.05 -24.01 -0.27
CA PHE A 154 7.00 -23.31 -1.15
C PHE A 154 7.18 -21.86 -0.71
N LEU A 155 6.07 -21.13 -0.53
CA LEU A 155 6.12 -19.74 -0.07
C LEU A 155 6.86 -19.62 1.27
N LYS A 156 6.59 -20.54 2.21
CA LYS A 156 7.27 -20.54 3.51
C LYS A 156 8.78 -20.74 3.39
N GLN A 157 9.22 -21.64 2.51
CA GLN A 157 10.63 -21.98 2.31
C GLN A 157 11.40 -20.87 1.57
N GLU A 158 10.84 -20.34 0.49
CA GLU A 158 11.55 -19.42 -0.40
C GLU A 158 11.46 -17.96 0.05
N THR A 159 10.34 -17.55 0.64
CA THR A 159 10.07 -16.11 0.88
C THR A 159 10.30 -15.69 2.33
N GLY A 160 10.30 -16.63 3.27
CA GLY A 160 10.34 -16.33 4.70
C GLY A 160 9.02 -15.81 5.29
N LEU A 161 7.90 -15.90 4.55
CA LEU A 161 6.55 -15.51 5.01
C LEU A 161 6.12 -16.20 6.32
N GLY A 162 6.66 -17.39 6.60
CA GLY A 162 6.42 -18.10 7.86
C GLY A 162 4.95 -18.52 7.98
N TYR A 163 4.29 -18.09 9.07
CA TYR A 163 2.87 -18.38 9.30
C TYR A 163 1.93 -17.65 8.31
N ARG A 164 2.41 -16.63 7.60
CA ARG A 164 1.63 -15.84 6.64
C ARG A 164 1.49 -16.53 5.28
N SER A 165 2.34 -17.52 5.01
CA SER A 165 2.39 -18.26 3.74
C SER A 165 1.02 -18.81 3.32
N PRO A 166 0.25 -19.53 4.18
CA PRO A 166 -1.09 -19.98 3.81
C PRO A 166 -2.08 -18.82 3.57
N TYR A 167 -1.91 -17.67 4.21
CA TYR A 167 -2.81 -16.52 4.03
C TYR A 167 -2.58 -15.83 2.67
N VAL A 168 -1.32 -15.60 2.32
CA VAL A 168 -0.93 -15.02 1.03
C VAL A 168 -1.33 -15.96 -0.11
N TRP A 169 -1.07 -17.27 0.04
CA TRP A 169 -1.48 -18.26 -0.96
C TRP A 169 -3.00 -18.30 -1.12
N GLU A 170 -3.77 -18.39 -0.02
CA GLU A 170 -5.24 -18.44 -0.10
C GLU A 170 -5.86 -17.19 -0.72
N LEU A 171 -5.33 -16.01 -0.40
CA LEU A 171 -5.71 -14.75 -1.04
C LEU A 171 -5.44 -14.81 -2.55
N ALA A 172 -4.22 -15.20 -2.94
CA ALA A 172 -3.83 -15.29 -4.34
C ALA A 172 -4.69 -16.28 -5.13
N THR A 173 -4.95 -17.47 -4.57
CA THR A 173 -5.80 -18.49 -5.17
C THR A 173 -7.25 -18.01 -5.27
N ALA A 174 -7.80 -17.36 -4.25
CA ALA A 174 -9.17 -16.84 -4.30
C ALA A 174 -9.35 -15.77 -5.39
N VAL A 175 -8.35 -14.90 -5.58
CA VAL A 175 -8.37 -13.88 -6.64
C VAL A 175 -8.15 -14.52 -8.02
N ALA A 176 -7.19 -15.43 -8.16
CA ALA A 176 -6.87 -16.08 -9.44
C ALA A 176 -8.00 -17.00 -9.95
N GLU A 177 -8.84 -17.51 -9.07
CA GLU A 177 -10.01 -18.35 -9.38
C GLU A 177 -11.33 -17.55 -9.42
N ASP A 178 -11.27 -16.21 -9.41
CA ASP A 178 -12.45 -15.32 -9.38
C ASP A 178 -13.43 -15.57 -8.22
N ARG A 179 -12.96 -16.19 -7.13
CA ARG A 179 -13.74 -16.40 -5.89
C ARG A 179 -13.76 -15.17 -4.98
N LEU A 180 -12.86 -14.23 -5.22
CA LEU A 180 -12.76 -12.96 -4.50
C LEU A 180 -12.47 -11.84 -5.49
N ASP A 181 -13.47 -10.96 -5.68
CA ASP A 181 -13.29 -9.71 -6.42
C ASP A 181 -12.79 -8.60 -5.49
N LEU A 182 -11.57 -8.15 -5.73
CA LEU A 182 -10.96 -7.07 -4.94
C LEU A 182 -11.48 -5.67 -5.33
N THR A 183 -12.04 -5.50 -6.53
CA THR A 183 -12.49 -4.19 -7.00
C THR A 183 -13.66 -3.64 -6.17
N GLY A 184 -14.50 -4.54 -5.63
CA GLY A 184 -15.61 -4.19 -4.76
C GLY A 184 -15.21 -3.57 -3.41
N PHE A 185 -13.94 -3.66 -2.97
CA PHE A 185 -13.45 -2.94 -1.79
C PHE A 185 -13.16 -1.46 -2.09
N GLU A 186 -12.96 -1.12 -3.35
CA GLU A 186 -12.57 0.22 -3.81
C GLU A 186 -13.77 1.09 -4.20
N ASP A 187 -14.98 0.54 -4.10
CA ASP A 187 -16.24 1.25 -4.33
C ASP A 187 -16.37 2.41 -3.31
N PRO A 188 -16.39 3.68 -3.78
CA PRO A 188 -16.49 4.83 -2.90
C PRO A 188 -17.85 4.93 -2.19
N ASP A 189 -18.91 4.37 -2.77
CA ASP A 189 -20.27 4.42 -2.22
C ASP A 189 -20.50 3.35 -1.15
N LYS A 190 -19.59 2.38 -1.05
CA LYS A 190 -19.68 1.31 -0.05
C LYS A 190 -19.37 1.85 1.36
N PRO A 191 -20.23 1.60 2.37
CA PRO A 191 -19.95 2.04 3.74
C PRO A 191 -18.70 1.40 4.33
N THR A 192 -17.85 2.16 5.03
CA THR A 192 -16.59 1.64 5.61
C THR A 192 -16.82 0.45 6.53
N GLN A 193 -17.90 0.44 7.31
CA GLN A 193 -18.21 -0.70 8.20
C GLN A 193 -18.43 -2.00 7.42
N GLN A 194 -19.03 -1.92 6.23
CA GLN A 194 -19.20 -3.09 5.37
C GLN A 194 -17.86 -3.55 4.78
N VAL A 195 -17.04 -2.62 4.29
CA VAL A 195 -15.68 -2.92 3.80
C VAL A 195 -14.85 -3.58 4.92
N LEU A 196 -14.90 -3.03 6.13
CA LEU A 196 -14.23 -3.58 7.30
C LEU A 196 -14.70 -5.00 7.64
N ALA A 197 -16.02 -5.26 7.60
CA ALA A 197 -16.57 -6.60 7.84
C ALA A 197 -16.05 -7.60 6.79
N GLU A 198 -16.02 -7.22 5.52
CA GLU A 198 -15.49 -8.04 4.44
C GLU A 198 -13.97 -8.31 4.58
N LEU A 199 -13.20 -7.28 4.93
CA LEU A 199 -11.76 -7.42 5.17
C LEU A 199 -11.47 -8.39 6.33
N ASN A 200 -12.28 -8.38 7.39
CA ASN A 200 -12.12 -9.29 8.53
C ASN A 200 -12.39 -10.77 8.18
N HIS A 201 -12.99 -11.06 7.01
CA HIS A 201 -13.15 -12.43 6.52
C HIS A 201 -11.89 -12.95 5.82
N LEU A 202 -10.93 -12.08 5.46
CA LEU A 202 -9.67 -12.48 4.87
C LEU A 202 -8.74 -13.06 5.95
N LYS A 203 -8.21 -14.27 5.73
CA LYS A 203 -7.30 -14.89 6.69
C LYS A 203 -6.03 -14.05 6.86
N GLY A 204 -5.59 -13.90 8.11
CA GLY A 204 -4.44 -13.08 8.47
C GLY A 204 -4.75 -11.57 8.57
N VAL A 205 -5.93 -11.12 8.17
CA VAL A 205 -6.35 -9.72 8.31
C VAL A 205 -6.99 -9.51 9.68
N GLY A 206 -6.17 -9.16 10.66
CA GLY A 206 -6.61 -8.71 11.99
C GLY A 206 -6.87 -7.20 12.05
N PRO A 207 -7.22 -6.64 13.22
CA PRO A 207 -7.58 -5.22 13.37
C PRO A 207 -6.55 -4.23 12.82
N TYR A 208 -5.26 -4.51 13.03
CA TYR A 208 -4.17 -3.70 12.46
C TYR A 208 -4.18 -3.73 10.93
N ALA A 209 -4.17 -4.93 10.34
CA ALA A 209 -4.12 -5.10 8.89
C ALA A 209 -5.38 -4.51 8.22
N ALA A 210 -6.56 -4.72 8.81
CA ALA A 210 -7.80 -4.14 8.32
C ALA A 210 -7.75 -2.60 8.31
N ALA A 211 -7.28 -1.97 9.40
CA ALA A 211 -7.13 -0.52 9.45
C ALA A 211 -6.09 0.00 8.43
N THR A 212 -4.99 -0.72 8.23
CA THR A 212 -4.00 -0.38 7.18
C THR A 212 -4.61 -0.46 5.78
N ILE A 213 -5.37 -1.52 5.47
CA ILE A 213 -6.05 -1.67 4.17
C ILE A 213 -7.14 -0.60 4.00
N LEU A 214 -7.89 -0.26 5.04
CA LEU A 214 -8.87 0.84 4.98
C LEU A 214 -8.18 2.18 4.66
N MET A 215 -7.04 2.47 5.29
CA MET A 215 -6.24 3.64 4.95
C MET A 215 -5.80 3.62 3.48
N ILE A 216 -5.32 2.47 2.99
CA ILE A 216 -4.96 2.30 1.59
C ILE A 216 -6.16 2.64 0.72
N LEU A 217 -7.38 2.20 1.08
CA LEU A 217 -8.63 2.51 0.36
C LEU A 217 -9.12 3.96 0.52
N GLY A 218 -8.41 4.82 1.28
CA GLY A 218 -8.82 6.21 1.54
C GLY A 218 -9.85 6.38 2.65
N ARG A 219 -10.02 5.35 3.49
CA ARG A 219 -10.93 5.33 4.63
C ARG A 219 -10.12 5.52 5.92
N TYR A 220 -9.89 6.78 6.28
CA TYR A 220 -8.90 7.16 7.30
C TYR A 220 -9.42 7.20 8.74
N GLU A 221 -10.65 6.76 8.98
CA GLU A 221 -11.29 6.84 10.30
C GLU A 221 -10.78 5.79 11.29
N HIS A 222 -9.99 4.81 10.83
CA HIS A 222 -9.42 3.75 11.65
C HIS A 222 -7.90 3.88 11.74
N LEU A 223 -7.38 3.80 12.98
CA LEU A 223 -5.94 3.81 13.24
C LEU A 223 -5.38 2.38 13.23
N ALA A 224 -4.34 2.15 12.43
CA ALA A 224 -3.57 0.91 12.46
C ALA A 224 -2.55 0.94 13.61
N ILE A 225 -3.00 0.65 14.84
CA ILE A 225 -2.18 0.79 16.04
C ILE A 225 -1.15 -0.35 16.18
N ASP A 226 0.10 -0.09 15.81
CA ASP A 226 1.25 -0.96 16.01
C ASP A 226 2.21 -0.45 17.11
N SER A 227 3.41 -1.05 17.20
CA SER A 227 4.43 -0.63 18.15
C SER A 227 5.01 0.76 17.84
N GLU A 228 5.10 1.15 16.57
CA GLU A 228 5.66 2.44 16.16
C GLU A 228 4.71 3.57 16.51
N MET A 229 3.41 3.44 16.16
CA MET A 229 2.39 4.40 16.58
C MET A 229 2.35 4.54 18.10
N ARG A 230 2.42 3.43 18.84
CA ARG A 230 2.45 3.46 20.32
C ARG A 230 3.66 4.21 20.84
N SER A 231 4.85 3.91 20.32
CA SER A 231 6.10 4.54 20.72
C SER A 231 6.04 6.04 20.43
N PHE A 232 5.62 6.41 19.23
CA PHE A 232 5.46 7.81 18.83
C PHE A 232 4.49 8.56 19.73
N VAL A 233 3.27 8.04 19.91
CA VAL A 233 2.25 8.71 20.74
C VAL A 233 2.69 8.78 22.20
N SER A 234 3.29 7.71 22.73
CA SER A 234 3.86 7.68 24.08
C SER A 234 4.87 8.81 24.28
N ASN A 235 5.85 8.93 23.39
CA ASN A 235 6.91 9.93 23.51
C ASN A 235 6.38 11.36 23.33
N LYS A 236 5.53 11.59 22.33
CA LYS A 236 5.06 12.94 21.99
C LYS A 236 4.01 13.48 22.95
N TYR A 237 3.05 12.65 23.37
CA TYR A 237 1.87 13.10 24.12
C TYR A 237 1.84 12.67 25.58
N PHE A 238 2.66 11.68 25.97
CA PHE A 238 2.65 11.09 27.30
C PHE A 238 4.04 11.00 27.95
N GLY A 239 5.03 11.74 27.45
CA GLY A 239 6.37 11.80 28.05
C GLY A 239 7.11 10.45 28.12
N GLY A 240 6.78 9.51 27.24
CA GLY A 240 7.37 8.16 27.23
C GLY A 240 6.64 7.13 28.11
N GLU A 241 5.51 7.48 28.73
CA GLU A 241 4.72 6.54 29.53
C GLU A 241 3.93 5.54 28.66
N ARG A 242 3.59 4.39 29.24
CA ARG A 242 2.81 3.36 28.56
C ARG A 242 1.41 3.87 28.22
N VAL A 243 1.06 3.81 26.93
CA VAL A 243 -0.25 4.24 26.40
C VAL A 243 -1.15 3.06 26.03
N THR A 244 -2.46 3.22 26.26
CA THR A 244 -3.51 2.28 25.85
C THR A 244 -4.05 2.62 24.45
N ASN A 245 -4.73 1.66 23.79
CA ASN A 245 -5.40 1.92 22.50
C ASN A 245 -6.40 3.07 22.60
N GLY A 246 -7.18 3.13 23.68
CA GLY A 246 -8.18 4.19 23.89
C GLY A 246 -7.54 5.56 24.03
N GLN A 247 -6.39 5.67 24.71
CA GLN A 247 -5.65 6.93 24.78
C GLN A 247 -5.15 7.36 23.40
N ILE A 248 -4.59 6.45 22.61
CA ILE A 248 -4.15 6.74 21.23
C ILE A 248 -5.33 7.20 20.36
N GLN A 249 -6.46 6.50 20.43
CA GLN A 249 -7.68 6.88 19.70
C GLN A 249 -8.16 8.27 20.10
N ASN A 250 -8.15 8.60 21.40
CA ASN A 250 -8.61 9.90 21.89
C ASN A 250 -7.73 11.07 21.41
N ILE A 251 -6.42 10.85 21.17
CA ILE A 251 -5.53 11.88 20.62
C ILE A 251 -5.99 12.28 19.21
N TYR A 252 -6.36 11.32 18.36
CA TYR A 252 -6.76 11.60 16.98
C TYR A 252 -8.27 11.68 16.76
N ALA A 253 -9.09 11.37 17.76
CA ALA A 253 -10.55 11.48 17.68
C ALA A 253 -11.05 12.86 17.20
N PRO A 254 -10.45 14.00 17.59
CA PRO A 254 -10.84 15.30 17.05
C PRO A 254 -10.75 15.41 15.54
N TRP A 255 -9.96 14.54 14.87
CA TRP A 255 -9.80 14.53 13.42
C TRP A 255 -10.95 13.86 12.65
N GLY A 256 -11.97 13.35 13.34
CA GLY A 256 -13.16 12.80 12.71
C GLY A 256 -12.83 11.65 11.77
N ARG A 257 -13.11 11.80 10.47
CA ARG A 257 -12.78 10.78 9.46
C ARG A 257 -11.32 10.78 9.02
N TRP A 258 -10.53 11.78 9.40
CA TRP A 258 -9.15 11.99 8.94
C TRP A 258 -8.07 11.51 9.92
N GLN A 259 -8.45 10.68 10.90
CA GLN A 259 -7.57 10.29 12.02
C GLN A 259 -6.24 9.70 11.56
N TYR A 260 -6.26 8.80 10.57
CA TYR A 260 -5.05 8.19 10.08
C TYR A 260 -4.15 9.18 9.35
N LEU A 261 -4.69 10.02 8.45
CA LEU A 261 -3.88 11.04 7.77
C LEU A 261 -3.25 12.01 8.77
N ALA A 262 -4.02 12.42 9.78
CA ALA A 262 -3.51 13.24 10.85
C ALA A 262 -2.34 12.57 11.55
N TYR A 263 -2.49 11.32 12.00
CA TYR A 263 -1.39 10.54 12.56
C TYR A 263 -0.17 10.48 11.64
N TRP A 264 -0.39 10.17 10.36
CA TRP A 264 0.69 9.98 9.39
C TRP A 264 1.56 11.23 9.23
N PHE A 265 0.94 12.40 9.17
CA PHE A 265 1.65 13.67 9.06
C PHE A 265 2.02 14.28 10.41
N ASP A 266 1.53 13.75 11.51
CA ASP A 266 1.94 14.15 12.86
C ASP A 266 3.28 13.52 13.26
N MET A 267 3.52 12.31 12.76
CA MET A 267 4.75 11.54 12.95
C MET A 267 5.93 12.10 12.13
N PRO A 268 7.16 12.12 12.67
CA PRO A 268 8.33 12.41 11.86
C PRO A 268 8.53 11.32 10.80
N LEU A 269 8.58 11.73 9.53
CA LEU A 269 9.21 10.92 8.49
C LEU A 269 10.72 10.99 8.77
N GLU A 270 11.30 9.90 9.28
CA GLU A 270 12.76 9.68 9.31
C GLU A 270 13.23 9.06 8.00
#